data_AF-A0A7V4WWM2-F1
#
_entry.id   AF-A0A7V4WWM2-F1
#
_cell.length_a   1.000
_cell.length_b   1.000
_cell.length_c   1.000
_cell.angle_alpha   90.00
_cell.angle_beta   90.00
_cell.angle_gamma   90.00
#
_symmetry.space_group_name_H-M   'P 1'
#
loop_
_entity.id
_entity.type
_entity.pdbx_description
1 polymer ?
#
loop_
_entity_poly.entity_id
_entity_poly.type
_entity_poly.pdbx_seq_one_letter_code
_entity_poly.pdbx_strand_id
1 'polypeptide(L)'
;MKKYLEIFSKKIRREPSTAGSDWPVVLDMLEVVAKPLVTVDEKRFFHRSLVSTLQKMITLRNVPVYLFHHHRSEGNLWYDAQKDGSISLSATKKYEALIELQPFFTKQESLPQKQEIDAITGNGSVKALTLFQFFHEYDYLLFCTISNAEVNDFFRLVQKLVTELKNKLELHNRITRLTGDIHSSKRALNDYRMKLRETERSLKKRIYEINNLLEISSELYSILEFDQLISSALLTIVGQLGCQRAFALLFDAQKNSFTRYYTKGYEAAANEDVEFVVDDPLVSYFIENQRPVKLQELEKLARLKKFAKKLNALQMDIIAPVVHSNRLIGIIGCGSRLYDGQFDQSDYQIFALLVSIISISISNAEMYENVKKMSFTDAMTSLNNYRYFETRLREELNRARRNDTTVSLLMLDIDHFKNYNDTLGHQAGDEALRVMGWILRSAVRDEDVVNRYGGEEFSIILPGLDKKVLPILAERIRQKVEEHPFYKEHIQPGERITVSLGGANFPEDADSFDKLVECADVSLYASKKAGRNRFTLYKKSLTKKD
;
A
#
# COMPACT_ATOMS: atom_id res chain seq x y z
N MET A 1 -56.32 26.82 9.57
CA MET A 1 -57.73 26.38 9.42
C MET A 1 -58.69 27.29 10.22
N LYS A 2 -58.61 27.31 11.56
CA LYS A 2 -59.44 28.18 12.44
C LYS A 2 -59.51 29.66 12.00
N LYS A 3 -58.36 30.26 11.68
CA LYS A 3 -58.23 31.65 11.20
C LYS A 3 -58.92 31.93 9.84
N TYR A 4 -58.96 30.93 8.94
CA TYR A 4 -59.62 31.06 7.63
C TYR A 4 -61.14 30.92 7.76
N LEU A 5 -61.62 30.05 8.66
CA LEU A 5 -63.04 29.88 8.95
C LEU A 5 -63.65 31.11 9.68
N GLU A 6 -62.88 31.80 10.52
CA GLU A 6 -63.29 33.05 11.17
C GLU A 6 -63.50 34.20 10.17
N ILE A 7 -62.56 34.36 9.22
CA ILE A 7 -62.65 35.34 8.14
C ILE A 7 -63.89 35.07 7.27
N PHE A 8 -64.21 33.80 7.04
CA PHE A 8 -65.35 33.38 6.25
C PHE A 8 -66.71 33.60 6.96
N SER A 9 -66.81 33.34 8.26
CA SER A 9 -68.01 33.65 9.06
C SER A 9 -68.41 35.13 8.99
N LYS A 10 -67.42 36.01 8.84
CA LYS A 10 -67.60 37.45 8.66
C LYS A 10 -68.04 37.84 7.25
N LYS A 11 -67.70 37.04 6.23
CA LYS A 11 -68.03 37.30 4.82
C LYS A 11 -69.48 36.88 4.48
N ILE A 12 -69.93 35.71 4.95
CA ILE A 12 -71.34 35.26 4.82
C ILE A 12 -72.32 36.25 5.46
N ARG A 13 -71.97 36.83 6.61
CA ARG A 13 -72.85 37.79 7.31
C ARG A 13 -73.11 39.10 6.55
N ARG A 14 -72.34 39.39 5.50
CA ARG A 14 -72.37 40.70 4.82
C ARG A 14 -73.13 40.74 3.49
N GLU A 15 -73.50 39.61 2.90
CA GLU A 15 -74.20 39.58 1.62
C GLU A 15 -75.43 38.67 1.68
N PRO A 16 -76.65 39.23 1.83
CA PRO A 16 -77.87 38.52 1.49
C PRO A 16 -78.11 38.70 -0.01
N SER A 17 -77.78 37.71 -0.86
CA SER A 17 -78.10 37.81 -2.28
C SER A 17 -79.37 37.03 -2.63
N THR A 18 -80.30 37.76 -3.20
CA THR A 18 -81.31 37.28 -4.15
C THR A 18 -80.63 36.52 -5.30
N ALA A 19 -81.21 35.37 -5.65
CA ALA A 19 -81.02 34.62 -6.91
C ALA A 19 -79.56 34.28 -7.28
N GLY A 20 -79.10 33.05 -7.01
CA GLY A 20 -79.17 32.02 -8.06
C GLY A 20 -77.87 31.92 -8.87
N SER A 21 -76.74 31.58 -8.22
CA SER A 21 -75.55 30.92 -8.85
C SER A 21 -74.35 30.79 -7.87
N ASP A 22 -74.57 30.38 -6.62
CA ASP A 22 -73.52 30.39 -5.58
C ASP A 22 -72.62 29.13 -5.54
N TRP A 23 -72.58 28.32 -6.59
CA TRP A 23 -71.69 27.16 -6.65
C TRP A 23 -70.18 27.47 -6.73
N PRO A 24 -69.70 28.57 -7.35
CA PRO A 24 -68.28 28.92 -7.40
C PRO A 24 -67.67 29.23 -6.03
N VAL A 25 -68.44 29.80 -5.10
CA VAL A 25 -67.95 30.14 -3.74
C VAL A 25 -67.79 28.87 -2.89
N VAL A 26 -68.64 27.86 -3.12
CA VAL A 26 -68.57 26.55 -2.48
C VAL A 26 -67.39 25.73 -3.01
N LEU A 27 -67.10 25.86 -4.30
CA LEU A 27 -65.94 25.29 -4.97
C LEU A 27 -64.63 25.82 -4.35
N ASP A 28 -64.51 27.15 -4.18
CA ASP A 28 -63.37 27.78 -3.49
C ASP A 28 -63.26 27.33 -2.01
N MET A 29 -64.39 27.11 -1.32
CA MET A 29 -64.41 26.63 0.07
C MET A 29 -63.86 25.20 0.21
N LEU A 30 -64.21 24.30 -0.72
CA LEU A 30 -63.77 22.90 -0.68
C LEU A 30 -62.30 22.75 -1.06
N GLU A 31 -61.79 23.61 -1.95
CA GLU A 31 -60.36 23.67 -2.29
C GLU A 31 -59.49 24.18 -1.13
N VAL A 32 -60.01 25.08 -0.28
CA VAL A 32 -59.29 25.59 0.91
C VAL A 32 -59.29 24.59 2.08
N VAL A 33 -60.30 23.71 2.16
CA VAL A 33 -60.36 22.61 3.15
C VAL A 33 -59.44 21.44 2.76
N ALA A 34 -58.91 21.43 1.53
CA ALA A 34 -58.00 20.43 0.97
C ALA A 34 -56.54 20.50 1.49
N LYS A 35 -56.34 20.60 2.81
CA LYS A 35 -55.08 20.20 3.44
C LYS A 35 -55.20 18.75 3.93
N PRO A 36 -54.16 17.92 3.75
CA PRO A 36 -54.24 16.49 4.05
C PRO A 36 -54.58 16.27 5.52
N LEU A 37 -55.75 15.66 5.77
CA LEU A 37 -56.25 15.29 7.10
C LEU A 37 -55.66 13.92 7.44
N VAL A 38 -54.77 13.87 8.43
CA VAL A 38 -53.96 12.69 8.78
C VAL A 38 -54.46 12.02 10.06
N THR A 39 -55.15 12.74 10.94
CA THR A 39 -55.58 12.27 12.27
C THR A 39 -57.08 11.98 12.37
N VAL A 40 -57.49 11.18 13.36
CA VAL A 40 -58.93 10.87 13.64
C VAL A 40 -59.72 12.15 13.93
N ASP A 41 -59.09 13.13 14.58
CA ASP A 41 -59.70 14.42 14.89
C ASP A 41 -59.88 15.29 13.66
N GLU A 42 -58.95 15.24 12.71
CA GLU A 42 -59.05 15.91 11.42
C GLU A 42 -60.17 15.31 10.54
N LYS A 43 -60.36 13.99 10.57
CA LYS A 43 -61.51 13.31 9.93
C LYS A 43 -62.84 13.73 10.57
N ARG A 44 -62.94 13.75 11.90
CA ARG A 44 -64.11 14.24 12.63
C ARG A 44 -64.40 15.72 12.36
N PHE A 45 -63.35 16.54 12.25
CA PHE A 45 -63.47 17.96 11.95
C PHE A 45 -63.98 18.22 10.54
N PHE A 46 -63.49 17.47 9.55
CA PHE A 46 -64.01 17.52 8.18
C PHE A 46 -65.46 17.07 8.12
N HIS A 47 -65.80 15.98 8.80
CA HIS A 47 -67.18 15.51 8.90
C HIS A 47 -68.11 16.60 9.46
N ARG A 48 -67.76 17.22 10.59
CA ARG A 48 -68.52 18.35 11.17
C ARG A 48 -68.59 19.56 10.24
N SER A 49 -67.51 19.86 9.52
CA SER A 49 -67.44 21.03 8.61
C SER A 49 -68.28 20.82 7.34
N LEU A 50 -68.28 19.60 6.79
CA LEU A 50 -69.12 19.22 5.66
C LEU A 50 -70.60 19.29 6.04
N VAL A 51 -70.98 18.70 7.17
CA VAL A 51 -72.36 18.75 7.71
C VAL A 51 -72.78 20.21 7.94
N SER A 52 -71.93 21.03 8.58
CA SER A 52 -72.21 22.45 8.79
C SER A 52 -72.35 23.25 7.49
N THR A 53 -71.63 22.88 6.43
CA THR A 53 -71.69 23.57 5.13
C THR A 53 -72.96 23.19 4.37
N LEU A 54 -73.32 21.90 4.38
CA LEU A 54 -74.60 21.42 3.86
C LEU A 54 -75.77 22.12 4.56
N GLN A 55 -75.75 22.21 5.90
CA GLN A 55 -76.77 22.90 6.68
C GLN A 55 -76.93 24.38 6.31
N LYS A 56 -75.83 25.11 6.09
CA LYS A 56 -75.89 26.53 5.70
C LYS A 56 -76.50 26.71 4.32
N MET A 57 -76.22 25.83 3.37
CA MET A 57 -76.87 25.86 2.04
C MET A 57 -78.37 25.58 2.11
N ILE A 58 -78.75 24.58 2.91
CA ILE A 58 -80.16 24.22 3.14
C ILE A 58 -80.93 25.42 3.70
N THR A 59 -80.32 26.11 4.67
CA THR A 59 -80.89 27.33 5.29
C THR A 59 -81.02 28.48 4.28
N LEU A 60 -80.02 28.67 3.39
CA LEU A 60 -80.01 29.75 2.40
C LEU A 60 -81.07 29.61 1.30
N ARG A 61 -81.49 28.38 0.97
CA ARG A 61 -82.50 28.12 -0.08
C ARG A 61 -83.92 27.91 0.46
N ASN A 62 -84.10 27.88 1.79
CA ASN A 62 -85.37 27.71 2.47
C ASN A 62 -86.16 26.46 2.01
N VAL A 63 -85.46 25.36 1.75
CA VAL A 63 -86.05 24.07 1.37
C VAL A 63 -85.79 23.06 2.49
N PRO A 64 -86.79 22.27 2.92
CA PRO A 64 -86.57 21.19 3.87
C PRO A 64 -85.70 20.08 3.26
N VAL A 65 -84.54 19.86 3.85
CA VAL A 65 -83.61 18.76 3.51
C VAL A 65 -83.28 17.99 4.78
N TYR A 66 -83.38 16.67 4.72
CA TYR A 66 -83.13 15.78 5.84
C TYR A 66 -81.87 14.97 5.57
N LEU A 67 -80.91 15.00 6.50
CA LEU A 67 -79.69 14.21 6.43
C LEU A 67 -79.70 13.16 7.54
N PHE A 68 -79.57 11.91 7.15
CA PHE A 68 -79.43 10.77 8.03
C PHE A 68 -78.04 10.18 7.87
N HIS A 69 -77.50 9.64 8.94
CA HIS A 69 -76.28 8.86 8.89
C HIS A 69 -76.43 7.53 9.62
N HIS A 70 -75.72 6.51 9.13
CA HIS A 70 -75.73 5.15 9.62
C HIS A 70 -74.29 4.68 9.82
N HIS A 71 -73.97 4.15 10.99
CA HIS A 71 -72.65 3.57 11.26
C HIS A 71 -72.63 2.12 10.80
N ARG A 72 -71.69 1.72 9.93
CA ARG A 72 -71.70 0.37 9.30
C ARG A 72 -71.51 -0.78 10.29
N SER A 73 -70.90 -0.53 11.45
CA SER A 73 -70.83 -1.53 12.53
C SER A 73 -72.20 -1.89 13.12
N GLU A 74 -73.24 -1.11 12.85
CA GLU A 74 -74.61 -1.32 13.36
C GLU A 74 -75.52 -2.07 12.36
N GLY A 75 -74.99 -2.48 11.19
CA GLY A 75 -75.69 -3.27 10.18
C GLY A 75 -75.42 -2.79 8.75
N ASN A 76 -76.06 -3.44 7.77
CA ASN A 76 -76.10 -2.97 6.37
C ASN A 76 -77.45 -2.31 6.09
N LEU A 77 -77.44 -1.19 5.36
CA LEU A 77 -78.64 -0.55 4.82
C LEU A 77 -79.28 -1.44 3.73
N TRP A 78 -80.46 -2.01 3.99
CA TRP A 78 -81.26 -2.68 2.96
C TRP A 78 -82.31 -1.72 2.42
N TYR A 79 -82.32 -1.53 1.10
CA TYR A 79 -83.24 -0.62 0.44
C TYR A 79 -83.77 -1.22 -0.86
N ASP A 80 -85.07 -1.08 -1.11
CA ASP A 80 -85.70 -1.46 -2.38
C ASP A 80 -85.92 -0.19 -3.22
N ALA A 81 -85.22 -0.09 -4.35
CA ALA A 81 -85.39 0.99 -5.30
C ALA A 81 -86.62 0.71 -6.19
N GLN A 82 -87.61 1.60 -6.16
CA GLN A 82 -88.79 1.52 -7.00
C GLN A 82 -88.51 2.09 -8.40
N LYS A 83 -89.32 1.70 -9.39
CA LYS A 83 -89.13 2.08 -10.81
C LYS A 83 -89.23 3.59 -11.07
N ASP A 84 -89.77 4.37 -10.15
CA ASP A 84 -89.86 5.83 -10.23
C ASP A 84 -88.67 6.56 -9.55
N GLY A 85 -87.68 5.81 -9.06
CA GLY A 85 -86.49 6.32 -8.39
C GLY A 85 -86.69 6.64 -6.90
N SER A 86 -87.86 6.36 -6.34
CA SER A 86 -88.06 6.38 -4.89
C SER A 86 -87.42 5.14 -4.26
N ILE A 87 -86.93 5.26 -3.04
CA ILE A 87 -86.34 4.13 -2.31
C ILE A 87 -87.18 3.85 -1.06
N SER A 88 -87.60 2.60 -0.91
CA SER A 88 -88.28 2.10 0.28
C SER A 88 -87.26 1.49 1.24
N LEU A 89 -87.12 2.08 2.44
CA LEU A 89 -86.30 1.51 3.50
C LEU A 89 -87.03 0.33 4.14
N SER A 90 -86.45 -0.87 4.09
CA SER A 90 -86.91 -2.03 4.85
C SER A 90 -86.01 -2.25 6.08
N ALA A 91 -86.62 -2.71 7.18
CA ALA A 91 -86.17 -2.49 8.54
C ALA A 91 -84.68 -2.84 8.84
N THR A 92 -83.90 -1.84 9.26
CA THR A 92 -82.69 -1.99 10.08
C THR A 92 -82.69 -1.00 11.25
N LYS A 93 -82.12 -1.41 12.38
CA LYS A 93 -82.59 -1.00 13.72
C LYS A 93 -82.12 0.35 14.26
N LYS A 94 -81.21 1.10 13.60
CA LYS A 94 -80.82 2.44 14.08
C LYS A 94 -80.36 3.34 12.93
N TYR A 95 -81.04 4.47 12.79
CA TYR A 95 -80.62 5.63 12.01
C TYR A 95 -80.65 6.82 12.96
N GLU A 96 -79.58 7.61 13.04
CA GLU A 96 -79.63 8.90 13.73
C GLU A 96 -80.13 9.95 12.73
N ALA A 97 -81.27 10.58 13.06
CA ALA A 97 -81.92 11.59 12.24
C ALA A 97 -81.44 12.97 12.69
N LEU A 98 -80.87 13.75 11.77
CA LEU A 98 -80.63 15.18 11.98
C LEU A 98 -81.76 15.95 11.30
N ILE A 99 -82.75 16.36 12.10
CA ILE A 99 -83.84 17.24 11.68
C ILE A 99 -83.68 18.56 12.43
N GLU A 100 -83.57 19.68 11.72
CA GLU A 100 -83.53 21.00 12.37
C GLU A 100 -84.23 22.07 11.52
N LEU A 101 -85.38 22.54 12.01
CA LEU A 101 -85.85 23.91 11.78
C LEU A 101 -85.27 24.77 12.91
N GLN A 102 -84.20 25.51 12.58
CA GLN A 102 -83.46 26.57 13.31
C GLN A 102 -83.75 26.83 14.82
N PRO A 103 -82.73 27.17 15.67
CA PRO A 103 -81.28 27.13 15.45
C PRO A 103 -80.50 26.58 16.67
N PHE A 104 -80.69 25.34 17.11
CA PHE A 104 -79.77 24.65 18.04
C PHE A 104 -79.97 23.12 17.96
N PHE A 105 -78.90 22.43 17.55
CA PHE A 105 -78.85 20.98 17.34
C PHE A 105 -79.50 20.20 18.48
N THR A 106 -80.59 19.50 18.19
CA THR A 106 -81.14 18.49 19.11
C THR A 106 -81.00 17.12 18.44
N LYS A 107 -80.15 16.27 19.00
CA LYS A 107 -80.00 14.87 18.57
C LYS A 107 -81.31 14.15 18.93
N GLN A 108 -82.05 13.65 17.94
CA GLN A 108 -83.14 12.71 18.23
C GLN A 108 -82.59 11.29 18.26
N GLU A 109 -82.70 10.64 19.43
CA GLU A 109 -82.19 9.27 19.63
C GLU A 109 -83.24 8.17 19.35
N SER A 110 -84.42 8.54 18.86
CA SER A 110 -85.46 7.58 18.44
C SER A 110 -85.98 7.89 17.04
N LEU A 111 -86.16 6.83 16.23
CA LEU A 111 -86.70 6.88 14.87
C LEU A 111 -88.02 7.66 14.81
N PRO A 112 -88.20 8.55 13.81
CA PRO A 112 -89.55 8.94 13.41
C PRO A 112 -90.28 7.71 12.85
N GLN A 113 -91.54 7.48 13.23
CA GLN A 113 -92.33 6.40 12.62
C GLN A 113 -92.57 6.70 11.13
N LYS A 114 -92.84 5.67 10.30
CA LYS A 114 -93.12 5.87 8.85
C LYS A 114 -94.19 6.93 8.60
N GLN A 115 -95.19 7.01 9.48
CA GLN A 115 -96.24 8.03 9.45
C GLN A 115 -95.73 9.45 9.74
N GLU A 116 -94.69 9.64 10.55
CA GLU A 116 -94.07 10.95 10.78
C GLU A 116 -93.22 11.38 9.59
N ILE A 117 -92.52 10.46 8.93
CA ILE A 117 -91.81 10.74 7.67
C ILE A 117 -92.81 11.16 6.58
N ASP A 118 -93.91 10.40 6.42
CA ASP A 118 -94.96 10.68 5.45
C ASP A 118 -95.70 12.01 5.74
N ALA A 119 -95.87 12.38 7.03
CA ALA A 119 -96.46 13.65 7.47
C ALA A 119 -95.53 14.85 7.24
N ILE A 120 -94.22 14.68 7.45
CA ILE A 120 -93.19 15.69 7.20
C ILE A 120 -93.03 15.98 5.69
N THR A 121 -93.26 14.98 4.83
CA THR A 121 -93.17 15.10 3.37
C THR A 121 -94.49 15.40 2.65
N GLY A 122 -95.61 15.46 3.39
CA GLY A 122 -96.91 15.91 2.90
C GLY A 122 -97.55 15.00 1.83
N ASN A 123 -97.90 13.76 2.17
CA ASN A 123 -98.77 12.82 1.39
C ASN A 123 -98.56 12.75 -0.16
N GLY A 124 -97.38 13.12 -0.65
CA GLY A 124 -97.02 13.13 -2.07
C GLY A 124 -95.64 12.51 -2.28
N SER A 125 -95.50 11.73 -3.36
CA SER A 125 -94.33 10.94 -3.73
C SER A 125 -92.99 11.66 -3.48
N VAL A 126 -92.18 11.12 -2.57
CA VAL A 126 -90.79 11.54 -2.35
C VAL A 126 -90.00 11.27 -3.63
N LYS A 127 -89.59 12.32 -4.35
CA LYS A 127 -88.80 12.22 -5.58
C LYS A 127 -87.40 12.81 -5.40
N ALA A 128 -86.59 12.17 -4.58
CA ALA A 128 -85.13 12.05 -4.74
C ALA A 128 -84.55 11.36 -3.49
N LEU A 129 -83.95 10.20 -3.68
CA LEU A 129 -83.25 9.46 -2.63
C LEU A 129 -81.87 9.09 -3.15
N THR A 130 -80.83 9.73 -2.63
CA THR A 130 -79.45 9.44 -3.06
C THR A 130 -78.62 9.02 -1.85
N LEU A 131 -78.09 7.80 -1.93
CA LEU A 131 -77.23 7.17 -0.93
C LEU A 131 -75.77 7.55 -1.21
N PHE A 132 -75.04 8.01 -0.19
CA PHE A 132 -73.62 8.33 -0.34
C PHE A 132 -72.73 7.68 0.70
N GLN A 133 -71.52 7.35 0.28
CA GLN A 133 -70.48 6.75 1.10
C GLN A 133 -69.28 7.70 1.12
N PHE A 134 -69.12 8.46 2.20
CA PHE A 134 -68.00 9.41 2.36
C PHE A 134 -66.76 8.77 3.01
N PHE A 135 -66.96 7.75 3.87
CA PHE A 135 -65.88 7.07 4.61
C PHE A 135 -66.22 5.59 4.84
N HIS A 136 -65.20 4.75 5.11
CA HIS A 136 -65.39 3.31 5.34
C HIS A 136 -66.27 2.96 6.56
N GLU A 137 -66.54 3.90 7.46
CA GLU A 137 -67.24 3.66 8.74
C GLU A 137 -68.71 4.10 8.75
N TYR A 138 -69.14 5.01 7.86
CA TYR A 138 -70.50 5.58 7.89
C TYR A 138 -71.12 5.71 6.49
N ASP A 139 -72.41 5.38 6.38
CA ASP A 139 -73.28 5.62 5.23
C ASP A 139 -74.20 6.82 5.50
N TYR A 140 -74.39 7.70 4.51
CA TYR A 140 -75.22 8.90 4.63
C TYR A 140 -76.42 8.83 3.66
N LEU A 141 -77.61 9.13 4.17
CA LEU A 141 -78.84 9.26 3.39
C LEU A 141 -79.32 10.71 3.41
N LEU A 142 -79.61 11.26 2.24
CA LEU A 142 -80.21 12.58 2.12
C LEU A 142 -81.61 12.48 1.50
N PHE A 143 -82.58 13.15 2.11
CA PHE A 143 -83.92 13.35 1.56
C PHE A 143 -84.13 14.83 1.26
N CYS A 144 -84.61 15.14 0.06
CA CYS A 144 -84.87 16.52 -0.37
C CYS A 144 -86.11 16.55 -1.26
N THR A 145 -86.82 17.68 -1.27
CA THR A 145 -88.03 17.92 -2.09
C THR A 145 -87.74 18.62 -3.43
N ILE A 146 -86.47 18.84 -3.80
CA ILE A 146 -86.03 19.52 -5.05
C ILE A 146 -85.79 18.50 -6.18
N SER A 147 -85.94 18.94 -7.44
CA SER A 147 -85.71 18.12 -8.63
C SER A 147 -84.31 17.47 -8.71
N ASN A 148 -84.26 16.25 -9.26
CA ASN A 148 -83.12 15.32 -9.27
C ASN A 148 -81.81 15.82 -9.93
N ALA A 149 -81.80 16.88 -10.74
CA ALA A 149 -80.62 17.23 -11.56
C ALA A 149 -79.52 17.97 -10.77
N GLU A 150 -79.88 19.03 -10.04
CA GLU A 150 -78.92 19.92 -9.37
C GLU A 150 -78.23 19.24 -8.17
N VAL A 151 -78.97 18.39 -7.46
CA VAL A 151 -78.46 17.59 -6.34
C VAL A 151 -77.42 16.58 -6.84
N ASN A 152 -77.71 15.89 -7.94
CA ASN A 152 -76.79 14.92 -8.53
C ASN A 152 -75.49 15.56 -9.06
N ASP A 153 -75.55 16.79 -9.57
CA ASP A 153 -74.37 17.52 -10.05
C ASP A 153 -73.47 17.98 -8.89
N PHE A 154 -74.06 18.48 -7.81
CA PHE A 154 -73.32 18.80 -6.59
C PHE A 154 -72.60 17.56 -6.04
N PHE A 155 -73.28 16.42 -5.95
CA PHE A 155 -72.67 15.21 -5.39
C PHE A 155 -71.59 14.61 -6.30
N ARG A 156 -71.75 14.67 -7.62
CA ARG A 156 -70.67 14.33 -8.57
C ARG A 156 -69.43 15.18 -8.33
N LEU A 157 -69.62 16.46 -8.05
CA LEU A 157 -68.53 17.38 -7.76
C LEU A 157 -67.82 17.04 -6.44
N VAL A 158 -68.58 16.72 -5.39
CA VAL A 158 -67.98 16.33 -4.11
C VAL A 158 -67.26 14.99 -4.21
N GLN A 159 -67.81 14.01 -4.93
CA GLN A 159 -67.14 12.72 -5.16
C GLN A 159 -65.82 12.88 -5.94
N LYS A 160 -65.80 13.76 -6.95
CA LYS A 160 -64.57 14.13 -7.68
C LYS A 160 -63.53 14.74 -6.74
N LEU A 161 -63.94 15.68 -5.88
CA LEU A 161 -63.07 16.34 -4.93
C LEU A 161 -62.48 15.38 -3.87
N VAL A 162 -63.30 14.48 -3.32
CA VAL A 162 -62.85 13.45 -2.37
C VAL A 162 -61.83 12.51 -3.01
N THR A 163 -62.04 12.15 -4.28
CA THR A 163 -61.10 11.31 -5.03
C THR A 163 -59.77 12.03 -5.26
N GLU A 164 -59.79 13.30 -5.64
CA GLU A 164 -58.58 14.12 -5.78
C GLU A 164 -57.83 14.29 -4.45
N LEU A 165 -58.56 14.47 -3.34
CA LEU A 165 -57.99 14.54 -1.99
C LEU A 165 -57.28 13.24 -1.59
N LYS A 166 -57.90 12.09 -1.86
CA LYS A 166 -57.30 10.78 -1.59
C LYS A 166 -55.99 10.61 -2.36
N ASN A 167 -55.99 10.94 -3.65
CA ASN A 167 -54.80 10.86 -4.50
C ASN A 167 -53.68 11.79 -4.01
N LYS A 168 -54.01 13.03 -3.62
CA LYS A 168 -53.03 13.98 -3.06
C LYS A 168 -52.46 13.49 -1.72
N LEU A 169 -53.26 12.85 -0.86
CA LEU A 169 -52.80 12.30 0.41
C LEU A 169 -51.85 11.12 0.22
N GLU A 170 -52.19 10.18 -0.68
CA GLU A 170 -51.31 9.05 -1.03
C GLU A 170 -49.98 9.55 -1.59
N LEU A 171 -50.01 10.57 -2.46
CA LEU A 171 -48.80 11.20 -2.99
C LEU A 171 -47.97 11.85 -1.88
N HIS A 172 -48.61 12.59 -0.96
CA HIS A 172 -47.92 13.22 0.17
C HIS A 172 -47.22 12.19 1.07
N ASN A 173 -47.90 11.09 1.41
CA ASN A 173 -47.31 10.01 2.21
C ASN A 173 -46.11 9.36 1.49
N ARG A 174 -46.21 9.16 0.16
CA ARG A 174 -45.11 8.64 -0.65
C ARG A 174 -43.90 9.59 -0.66
N ILE A 175 -44.13 10.90 -0.80
CA ILE A 175 -43.08 11.93 -0.73
C ILE A 175 -42.41 11.93 0.65
N THR A 176 -43.18 11.85 1.74
CA THR A 176 -42.63 11.84 3.10
C THR A 176 -41.73 10.63 3.33
N ARG A 177 -42.17 9.43 2.88
CA ARG A 177 -41.36 8.21 2.95
C ARG A 177 -40.07 8.33 2.13
N LEU A 178 -40.17 8.74 0.87
CA LEU A 178 -39.02 8.93 -0.01
C LEU A 178 -38.03 9.96 0.56
N THR A 179 -38.53 11.04 1.17
CA THR A 179 -37.70 12.05 1.83
C THR A 179 -36.91 11.43 3.00
N GLY A 180 -37.55 10.55 3.79
CA GLY A 180 -36.89 9.77 4.85
C GLY A 180 -35.80 8.83 4.31
N ASP A 181 -36.09 8.11 3.22
CA ASP A 181 -35.14 7.21 2.55
C ASP A 181 -33.95 7.98 1.96
N ILE A 182 -34.18 9.17 1.39
CA ILE A 182 -33.13 10.08 0.92
C ILE A 182 -32.26 10.54 2.09
N HIS A 183 -32.85 10.92 3.22
CA HIS A 183 -32.10 11.36 4.39
C HIS A 183 -31.24 10.25 5.02
N SER A 184 -31.74 9.01 5.04
CA SER A 184 -30.96 7.86 5.53
C SER A 184 -29.83 7.50 4.56
N SER A 185 -30.12 7.46 3.25
CA SER A 185 -29.11 7.21 2.20
C SER A 185 -28.02 8.26 2.19
N LYS A 186 -28.38 9.55 2.39
CA LYS A 186 -27.42 10.66 2.49
C LYS A 186 -26.51 10.52 3.71
N ARG A 187 -27.03 10.06 4.85
CA ARG A 187 -26.21 9.75 6.04
C ARG A 187 -25.23 8.62 5.76
N ALA A 188 -25.70 7.49 5.22
CA ALA A 188 -24.83 6.36 4.88
C ALA A 188 -23.72 6.76 3.89
N LEU A 189 -24.04 7.57 2.86
CA LEU A 189 -23.05 8.10 1.92
C LEU A 189 -21.97 8.96 2.60
N ASN A 190 -22.33 9.76 3.60
CA ASN A 190 -21.36 10.54 4.35
C ASN A 190 -20.44 9.65 5.19
N ASP A 191 -20.97 8.61 5.83
CA ASP A 191 -20.18 7.65 6.61
C ASP A 191 -19.19 6.88 5.71
N TYR A 192 -19.65 6.42 4.54
CA TYR A 192 -18.77 5.79 3.55
C TYR A 192 -17.68 6.74 3.04
N ARG A 193 -18.01 8.03 2.80
CA ARG A 193 -17.01 9.04 2.41
C ARG A 193 -15.96 9.27 3.49
N MET A 194 -16.34 9.25 4.77
CA MET A 194 -15.36 9.37 5.87
C MET A 194 -14.42 8.16 5.92
N LYS A 195 -14.96 6.94 5.90
CA LYS A 195 -14.15 5.71 5.86
C LYS A 195 -13.22 5.66 4.63
N LEU A 196 -13.71 6.08 3.48
CA LEU A 196 -12.92 6.14 2.25
C LEU A 196 -11.73 7.11 2.40
N ARG A 197 -11.96 8.31 2.98
CA ARG A 197 -10.88 9.28 3.24
C ARG A 197 -9.85 8.77 4.24
N GLU A 198 -10.27 8.06 5.28
CA GLU A 198 -9.36 7.44 6.25
C GLU A 198 -8.51 6.35 5.59
N THR A 199 -9.14 5.49 4.78
CA THR A 199 -8.45 4.43 4.03
C THR A 199 -7.48 5.02 3.01
N GLU A 200 -7.88 6.06 2.28
CA GLU A 200 -7.03 6.76 1.31
C GLU A 200 -5.79 7.39 1.98
N ARG A 201 -5.96 8.00 3.15
CA ARG A 201 -4.84 8.51 3.95
C ARG A 201 -3.90 7.40 4.39
N SER A 202 -4.43 6.27 4.86
CA SER A 202 -3.63 5.10 5.24
C SER A 202 -2.85 4.52 4.06
N LEU A 203 -3.49 4.41 2.89
CA LEU A 203 -2.85 3.94 1.65
C LEU A 203 -1.73 4.88 1.21
N LYS A 204 -1.97 6.19 1.21
CA LYS A 204 -0.93 7.20 0.88
C LYS A 204 0.28 7.08 1.79
N LYS A 205 0.08 6.88 3.10
CA LYS A 205 1.17 6.65 4.05
C LYS A 205 1.97 5.38 3.70
N ARG A 206 1.27 4.28 3.41
CA ARG A 206 1.90 3.01 3.01
C ARG A 206 2.69 3.08 1.71
N ILE A 207 2.18 3.82 0.72
CA ILE A 207 2.90 4.07 -0.54
C ILE A 207 4.20 4.84 -0.26
N TYR A 208 4.16 5.86 0.60
CA TYR A 208 5.35 6.61 0.98
C TYR A 208 6.39 5.72 1.69
N GLU A 209 5.95 4.87 2.63
CA GLU A 209 6.81 3.90 3.32
C GLU A 209 7.47 2.91 2.33
N ILE A 210 6.71 2.37 1.37
CA ILE A 210 7.24 1.47 0.34
C ILE A 210 8.27 2.18 -0.55
N ASN A 211 7.99 3.41 -0.99
CA ASN A 211 8.92 4.16 -1.83
C ASN A 211 10.24 4.44 -1.10
N ASN A 212 10.17 4.82 0.17
CA ASN A 212 11.35 5.02 1.01
C ASN A 212 12.18 3.73 1.14
N LEU A 213 11.53 2.57 1.34
CA LEU A 213 12.21 1.27 1.37
C LEU A 213 12.84 0.89 0.03
N LEU A 214 12.19 1.20 -1.09
CA LEU A 214 12.74 0.95 -2.43
C LEU A 214 13.97 1.82 -2.71
N GLU A 215 13.96 3.07 -2.27
CA GLU A 215 15.10 3.98 -2.40
C GLU A 215 16.30 3.48 -1.58
N ILE A 216 16.09 3.13 -0.31
CA ILE A 216 17.09 2.48 0.55
C ILE A 216 17.64 1.22 -0.09
N SER A 217 16.74 0.36 -0.60
CA SER A 217 17.14 -0.85 -1.30
C SER A 217 18.03 -0.51 -2.49
N SER A 218 17.62 0.40 -3.37
CA SER A 218 18.41 0.78 -4.54
C SER A 218 19.78 1.33 -4.16
N GLU A 219 19.88 2.13 -3.10
CA GLU A 219 21.14 2.66 -2.59
C GLU A 219 22.07 1.52 -2.12
N LEU A 220 21.58 0.64 -1.24
CA LEU A 220 22.36 -0.48 -0.71
C LEU A 220 22.77 -1.47 -1.82
N TYR A 221 21.90 -1.74 -2.78
CA TYR A 221 22.22 -2.62 -3.92
C TYR A 221 23.32 -2.07 -4.84
N SER A 222 23.52 -0.75 -4.89
CA SER A 222 24.54 -0.13 -5.72
C SER A 222 25.96 -0.25 -5.13
N ILE A 223 26.08 -0.59 -3.84
CA ILE A 223 27.36 -0.68 -3.14
C ILE A 223 27.90 -2.11 -3.26
N LEU A 224 28.96 -2.27 -4.05
CA LEU A 224 29.61 -3.56 -4.29
C LEU A 224 30.70 -3.90 -3.26
N GLU A 225 31.28 -2.89 -2.60
CA GLU A 225 32.29 -3.11 -1.57
C GLU A 225 31.65 -3.45 -0.23
N PHE A 226 32.02 -4.60 0.33
CA PHE A 226 31.39 -5.17 1.51
C PHE A 226 31.42 -4.23 2.73
N ASP A 227 32.58 -3.66 3.06
CA ASP A 227 32.72 -2.81 4.25
C ASP A 227 31.96 -1.48 4.13
N GLN A 228 31.87 -0.95 2.91
CA GLN A 228 31.06 0.25 2.61
C GLN A 228 29.57 -0.07 2.72
N LEU A 229 29.14 -1.24 2.22
CA LEU A 229 27.76 -1.69 2.30
C LEU A 229 27.29 -1.80 3.75
N ILE A 230 28.05 -2.50 4.61
CA ILE A 230 27.70 -2.64 6.03
C ILE A 230 27.68 -1.28 6.72
N SER A 231 28.66 -0.42 6.43
CA SER A 231 28.71 0.93 6.99
C SER A 231 27.48 1.75 6.62
N SER A 232 27.04 1.70 5.36
CA SER A 232 25.84 2.40 4.88
C SER A 232 24.58 1.80 5.51
N ALA A 233 24.45 0.47 5.50
CA ALA A 233 23.33 -0.25 6.11
C ALA A 233 23.12 0.13 7.60
N LEU A 234 24.19 0.19 8.38
CA LEU A 234 24.12 0.57 9.78
C LEU A 234 23.74 2.05 9.96
N LEU A 235 24.23 2.95 9.12
CA LEU A 235 23.81 4.35 9.11
C LEU A 235 22.32 4.50 8.75
N THR A 236 21.83 3.73 7.78
CA THR A 236 20.41 3.69 7.43
C THR A 236 19.55 3.26 8.63
N ILE A 237 19.97 2.24 9.38
CA ILE A 237 19.25 1.79 10.58
C ILE A 237 19.21 2.91 11.64
N VAL A 238 20.36 3.53 11.92
CA VAL A 238 20.46 4.66 12.86
C VAL A 238 19.52 5.79 12.47
N GLY A 239 19.50 6.17 11.19
CA GLY A 239 18.65 7.24 10.67
C GLY A 239 17.15 6.91 10.67
N GLN A 240 16.77 5.72 10.21
CA GLN A 240 15.35 5.35 10.05
C GLN A 240 14.67 5.01 11.38
N LEU A 241 15.38 4.38 12.31
CA LEU A 241 14.83 4.07 13.64
C LEU A 241 15.04 5.20 14.65
N GLY A 242 15.91 6.17 14.35
CA GLY A 242 16.28 7.23 15.27
C GLY A 242 16.92 6.67 16.55
N CYS A 243 17.79 5.67 16.41
CA CYS A 243 18.51 5.08 17.54
C CYS A 243 19.92 5.62 17.69
N GLN A 244 20.45 5.58 18.92
CA GLN A 244 21.73 6.16 19.25
C GLN A 244 22.89 5.47 18.52
N ARG A 245 22.76 4.17 18.27
CA ARG A 245 23.76 3.35 17.59
C ARG A 245 23.16 2.09 16.98
N ALA A 246 23.86 1.53 16.00
CA ALA A 246 23.59 0.23 15.44
C ALA A 246 24.89 -0.56 15.28
N PHE A 247 24.81 -1.88 15.40
CA PHE A 247 25.94 -2.78 15.18
C PHE A 247 25.56 -3.94 14.26
N ALA A 248 26.56 -4.53 13.63
CA ALA A 248 26.48 -5.82 12.96
C ALA A 248 27.60 -6.73 13.45
N LEU A 249 27.27 -7.99 13.68
CA LEU A 249 28.23 -9.06 13.90
C LEU A 249 28.00 -10.15 12.86
N LEU A 250 28.95 -10.29 11.94
CA LEU A 250 28.84 -11.14 10.77
C LEU A 250 29.78 -12.34 10.86
N PHE A 251 29.43 -13.39 10.12
CA PHE A 251 30.22 -14.61 10.03
C PHE A 251 31.59 -14.36 9.38
N ASP A 252 32.64 -14.92 9.98
CA ASP A 252 34.01 -14.94 9.47
C ASP A 252 34.36 -16.36 8.98
N ALA A 253 34.55 -16.50 7.67
CA ALA A 253 34.88 -17.79 7.06
C ALA A 253 36.27 -18.32 7.45
N GLN A 254 37.22 -17.45 7.83
CA GLN A 254 38.57 -17.89 8.22
C GLN A 254 38.58 -18.48 9.63
N LYS A 255 37.84 -17.87 10.54
CA LYS A 255 37.72 -18.31 11.94
C LYS A 255 36.60 -19.31 12.18
N ASN A 256 35.71 -19.47 11.20
CA ASN A 256 34.50 -20.29 11.29
C ASN A 256 33.62 -19.89 12.51
N SER A 257 33.50 -18.59 12.76
CA SER A 257 32.77 -18.01 13.88
C SER A 257 32.25 -16.61 13.52
N PHE A 258 31.28 -16.09 14.26
CA PHE A 258 30.75 -14.73 14.12
C PHE A 258 31.65 -13.76 14.88
N THR A 259 32.60 -13.14 14.18
CA THR A 259 33.61 -12.23 14.76
C THR A 259 33.75 -10.90 14.02
N ARG A 260 33.19 -10.75 12.82
CA ARG A 260 33.32 -9.51 12.03
C ARG A 260 32.37 -8.46 12.60
N TYR A 261 32.90 -7.61 13.46
CA TYR A 261 32.15 -6.60 14.19
C TYR A 261 32.18 -5.25 13.48
N TYR A 262 31.01 -4.64 13.31
CA TYR A 262 30.82 -3.31 12.74
C TYR A 262 29.89 -2.50 13.62
N THR A 263 30.11 -1.20 13.72
CA THR A 263 29.29 -0.29 14.54
C THR A 263 29.22 1.11 13.94
N LYS A 264 28.08 1.79 14.13
CA LYS A 264 27.85 3.19 13.77
C LYS A 264 26.97 3.87 14.83
N GLY A 265 27.14 5.18 15.03
CA GLY A 265 26.37 5.98 15.97
C GLY A 265 27.21 6.61 17.10
N TYR A 266 26.54 7.10 18.14
CA TYR A 266 27.14 7.81 19.26
C TYR A 266 27.86 6.86 20.24
N GLU A 267 29.09 7.23 20.63
CA GLU A 267 29.98 6.44 21.51
C GLU A 267 30.14 4.98 21.05
N ALA A 268 30.49 4.77 19.78
CA ALA A 268 30.81 3.46 19.25
C ALA A 268 32.14 2.94 19.84
N ALA A 269 32.14 2.52 21.11
CA ALA A 269 33.25 1.77 21.67
C ALA A 269 33.36 0.43 20.94
N ALA A 270 34.52 0.16 20.35
CA ALA A 270 34.83 -1.13 19.73
C ALA A 270 35.01 -2.16 20.83
N ASN A 271 33.99 -2.98 21.08
CA ASN A 271 34.14 -4.20 21.88
C ASN A 271 34.45 -5.34 20.91
N GLU A 272 35.74 -5.54 20.61
CA GLU A 272 36.24 -6.56 19.67
C GLU A 272 36.10 -8.01 20.21
N ASP A 273 35.74 -8.19 21.49
CA ASP A 273 35.72 -9.50 22.16
C ASP A 273 34.41 -10.30 22.01
N VAL A 274 33.49 -9.87 21.12
CA VAL A 274 32.20 -10.54 20.93
C VAL A 274 32.30 -11.60 19.83
N GLU A 275 32.58 -12.84 20.25
CA GLU A 275 32.62 -14.01 19.36
C GLU A 275 31.54 -15.06 19.70
N PHE A 276 30.95 -15.65 18.65
CA PHE A 276 30.04 -16.80 18.71
C PHE A 276 30.40 -17.86 17.68
N VAL A 277 30.40 -19.14 18.07
CA VAL A 277 30.69 -20.27 17.17
C VAL A 277 29.40 -20.68 16.42
N VAL A 278 29.54 -21.35 15.28
CA VAL A 278 28.40 -21.80 14.44
C VAL A 278 27.42 -22.70 15.21
N ASP A 279 27.89 -23.48 16.19
CA ASP A 279 27.07 -24.40 16.99
C ASP A 279 26.38 -23.72 18.20
N ASP A 280 26.44 -22.39 18.31
CA ASP A 280 25.77 -21.68 19.41
C ASP A 280 24.24 -21.85 19.31
N PRO A 281 23.52 -22.16 20.42
CA PRO A 281 22.05 -22.31 20.42
C PRO A 281 21.28 -21.10 19.87
N LEU A 282 21.91 -19.93 19.85
CA LEU A 282 21.37 -18.74 19.22
C LEU A 282 21.17 -18.89 17.72
N VAL A 283 22.09 -19.57 17.03
CA VAL A 283 22.06 -19.73 15.58
C VAL A 283 20.78 -20.47 15.18
N SER A 284 20.49 -21.60 15.84
CA SER A 284 19.25 -22.35 15.63
C SER A 284 18.01 -21.51 15.97
N TYR A 285 18.03 -20.78 17.10
CA TYR A 285 16.91 -19.92 17.49
C TYR A 285 16.59 -18.87 16.41
N PHE A 286 17.60 -18.22 15.85
CA PHE A 286 17.40 -17.18 14.85
C PHE A 286 17.01 -17.71 13.47
N ILE A 287 17.51 -18.88 13.08
CA ILE A 287 17.07 -19.56 11.86
C ILE A 287 15.58 -19.97 11.97
N GLU A 288 15.12 -20.39 13.15
CA GLU A 288 13.72 -20.77 13.39
C GLU A 288 12.77 -19.57 13.47
N ASN A 289 13.18 -18.47 14.11
CA ASN A 289 12.27 -17.35 14.43
C ASN A 289 12.30 -16.20 13.42
N GLN A 290 13.42 -16.00 12.71
CA GLN A 290 13.63 -15.00 11.64
C GLN A 290 12.93 -13.64 11.86
N ARG A 291 13.00 -13.12 13.10
CA ARG A 291 12.36 -11.86 13.47
C ARG A 291 13.22 -11.08 14.46
N PRO A 292 13.06 -9.75 14.53
CA PRO A 292 13.65 -8.97 15.59
C PRO A 292 13.10 -9.37 16.97
N VAL A 293 13.97 -9.32 17.97
CA VAL A 293 13.67 -9.70 19.35
C VAL A 293 14.26 -8.66 20.30
N LYS A 294 13.53 -8.36 21.38
CA LYS A 294 14.04 -7.54 22.48
C LYS A 294 15.15 -8.30 23.20
N LEU A 295 16.23 -7.63 23.57
CA LEU A 295 17.32 -8.29 24.26
C LEU A 295 16.88 -8.91 25.59
N GLN A 296 15.99 -8.24 26.33
CA GLN A 296 15.37 -8.74 27.56
C GLN A 296 14.54 -10.02 27.39
N GLU A 297 13.98 -10.28 26.20
CA GLU A 297 13.26 -11.53 25.93
C GLU A 297 14.21 -12.70 25.79
N LEU A 298 15.40 -12.47 25.22
CA LEU A 298 16.44 -13.48 25.10
C LEU A 298 17.05 -13.85 26.45
N GLU A 299 17.16 -12.90 27.38
CA GLU A 299 17.64 -13.15 28.75
C GLU A 299 16.76 -14.13 29.54
N LYS A 300 15.46 -14.16 29.25
CA LYS A 300 14.49 -15.06 29.89
C LYS A 300 14.69 -16.51 29.46
N LEU A 301 15.30 -16.73 28.30
CA LEU A 301 15.57 -18.07 27.77
C LEU A 301 16.87 -18.60 28.36
N ALA A 302 16.78 -19.62 29.23
CA ALA A 302 17.93 -20.18 29.94
C ALA A 302 19.09 -20.57 29.00
N ARG A 303 18.78 -21.14 27.82
CA ARG A 303 19.77 -21.52 26.80
C ARG A 303 20.50 -20.35 26.14
N LEU A 304 19.91 -19.15 26.13
CA LEU A 304 20.47 -17.94 25.48
C LEU A 304 20.96 -16.89 26.49
N LYS A 305 20.80 -17.14 27.81
CA LYS A 305 21.15 -16.18 28.86
C LYS A 305 22.62 -15.74 28.84
N LYS A 306 23.53 -16.65 28.52
CA LYS A 306 24.98 -16.34 28.40
C LYS A 306 25.25 -15.38 27.23
N PHE A 307 24.55 -15.58 26.12
CA PHE A 307 24.63 -14.75 24.93
C PHE A 307 24.06 -13.35 25.18
N ALA A 308 22.84 -13.29 25.74
CA ALA A 308 22.18 -12.03 26.03
C ALA A 308 23.01 -11.13 26.96
N LYS A 309 23.73 -11.71 27.93
CA LYS A 309 24.69 -10.97 28.77
C LYS A 309 25.84 -10.35 27.98
N LYS A 310 26.40 -11.05 26.99
CA LYS A 310 27.48 -10.50 26.13
C LYS A 310 26.97 -9.32 25.31
N LEU A 311 25.77 -9.45 24.73
CA LEU A 311 25.16 -8.35 23.97
C LEU A 311 24.69 -7.18 24.83
N ASN A 312 24.29 -7.41 26.09
CA ASN A 312 23.97 -6.33 27.02
C ASN A 312 25.15 -5.39 27.22
N ALA A 313 26.39 -5.91 27.17
CA ALA A 313 27.60 -5.08 27.25
C ALA A 313 27.72 -4.11 26.06
N LEU A 314 27.06 -4.39 24.94
CA LEU A 314 26.98 -3.50 23.77
C LEU A 314 25.86 -2.45 23.90
N GLN A 315 25.03 -2.52 24.96
CA GLN A 315 23.89 -1.62 25.22
C GLN A 315 22.84 -1.64 24.10
N MET A 316 22.46 -2.85 23.67
CA MET A 316 21.49 -3.05 22.58
C MET A 316 20.09 -3.32 23.13
N ASP A 317 19.07 -2.70 22.52
CA ASP A 317 17.67 -2.90 22.92
C ASP A 317 16.98 -3.95 22.06
N ILE A 318 17.20 -3.87 20.75
CA ILE A 318 16.61 -4.76 19.75
C ILE A 318 17.72 -5.38 18.92
N ILE A 319 17.61 -6.68 18.69
CA ILE A 319 18.47 -7.40 17.75
C ILE A 319 17.64 -8.21 16.76
N ALA A 320 18.17 -8.38 15.56
CA ALA A 320 17.53 -9.10 14.48
C ALA A 320 18.56 -9.97 13.76
N PRO A 321 18.15 -11.16 13.30
CA PRO A 321 19.03 -12.02 12.55
C PRO A 321 19.09 -11.61 11.08
N VAL A 322 20.29 -11.62 10.52
CA VAL A 322 20.53 -11.48 9.08
C VAL A 322 20.54 -12.88 8.50
N VAL A 323 19.40 -13.31 7.94
CA VAL A 323 19.23 -14.66 7.37
C VAL A 323 18.97 -14.55 5.88
N HIS A 324 19.69 -15.34 5.10
CA HIS A 324 19.42 -15.52 3.67
C HIS A 324 19.53 -16.99 3.31
N SER A 325 18.61 -17.51 2.49
CA SER A 325 18.56 -18.93 2.08
C SER A 325 18.70 -19.93 3.26
N ASN A 326 18.02 -19.65 4.38
CA ASN A 326 18.05 -20.46 5.61
C ASN A 326 19.42 -20.59 6.29
N ARG A 327 20.35 -19.67 5.98
CA ARG A 327 21.65 -19.54 6.62
C ARG A 327 21.72 -18.22 7.38
N LEU A 328 22.17 -18.27 8.64
CA LEU A 328 22.48 -17.07 9.42
C LEU A 328 23.80 -16.46 8.91
N ILE A 329 23.72 -15.28 8.31
CA ILE A 329 24.89 -14.48 7.88
C ILE A 329 25.48 -13.73 9.08
N GLY A 330 24.62 -13.27 9.99
CA GLY A 330 25.02 -12.50 11.15
C GLY A 330 23.84 -11.96 11.94
N ILE A 331 24.13 -11.02 12.83
CA ILE A 331 23.16 -10.37 13.71
C ILE A 331 23.36 -8.88 13.59
N ILE A 332 22.25 -8.15 13.49
CA ILE A 332 22.25 -6.69 13.53
C ILE A 332 21.47 -6.26 14.76
N GLY A 333 21.93 -5.22 15.45
CA GLY A 333 21.19 -4.64 16.56
C GLY A 333 21.18 -3.13 16.55
N CYS A 334 20.21 -2.59 17.27
CA CYS A 334 19.99 -1.17 17.46
C CYS A 334 19.88 -0.89 18.96
N GLY A 335 20.57 0.16 19.39
CA GLY A 335 20.58 0.63 20.77
C GLY A 335 19.33 1.46 21.10
N SER A 336 19.38 2.14 22.24
CA SER A 336 18.29 2.99 22.71
C SER A 336 17.92 4.12 21.74
N ARG A 337 16.66 4.53 21.79
CA ARG A 337 16.13 5.64 20.97
C ARG A 337 16.78 6.97 21.36
N LEU A 338 16.95 7.86 20.38
CA LEU A 338 17.49 9.21 20.59
C LEU A 338 16.52 10.14 21.34
N TYR A 339 15.21 9.87 21.24
CA TYR A 339 14.15 10.64 21.89
C TYR A 339 13.44 9.79 22.95
N ASP A 340 12.90 10.43 23.98
CA ASP A 340 12.18 9.75 25.06
C ASP A 340 11.04 8.86 24.52
N GLY A 341 11.14 7.55 24.76
CA GLY A 341 10.14 6.55 24.36
C GLY A 341 10.73 5.17 24.09
N GLN A 342 9.90 4.13 24.20
CA GLN A 342 10.24 2.77 23.79
C GLN A 342 9.90 2.55 22.32
N PHE A 343 10.60 1.61 21.65
CA PHE A 343 10.24 1.16 20.32
C PHE A 343 8.85 0.51 20.31
N ASP A 344 8.00 0.95 19.38
CA ASP A 344 6.66 0.42 19.18
C ASP A 344 6.62 -0.68 18.12
N GLN A 345 5.45 -1.30 17.90
CA GLN A 345 5.28 -2.39 16.93
C GLN A 345 5.66 -1.99 15.50
N SER A 346 5.49 -0.73 15.11
CA SER A 346 5.84 -0.23 13.78
C SER A 346 7.35 -0.13 13.62
N ASP A 347 8.07 0.26 14.66
CA ASP A 347 9.55 0.28 14.67
C ASP A 347 10.11 -1.15 14.44
N TYR A 348 9.54 -2.18 15.08
CA TYR A 348 9.95 -3.58 14.85
C TYR A 348 9.70 -4.03 13.41
N GLN A 349 8.59 -3.60 12.79
CA GLN A 349 8.28 -3.94 11.40
C GLN A 349 9.26 -3.29 10.44
N ILE A 350 9.56 -2.00 10.64
CA ILE A 350 10.55 -1.27 9.84
C ILE A 350 11.93 -1.91 10.01
N PHE A 351 12.33 -2.22 11.24
CA PHE A 351 13.62 -2.85 11.50
C PHE A 351 13.73 -4.22 10.83
N ALA A 352 12.68 -5.05 10.90
CA ALA A 352 12.65 -6.34 10.21
C ALA A 352 12.79 -6.18 8.69
N LEU A 353 12.10 -5.21 8.09
CA LEU A 353 12.18 -4.93 6.65
C LEU A 353 13.58 -4.46 6.25
N LEU A 354 14.18 -3.54 6.99
CA LEU A 354 15.54 -3.06 6.75
C LEU A 354 16.55 -4.20 6.83
N VAL A 355 16.48 -5.02 7.88
CA VAL A 355 17.38 -6.18 8.05
C VAL A 355 17.20 -7.18 6.91
N SER A 356 15.97 -7.39 6.43
CA SER A 356 15.72 -8.22 5.26
C SER A 356 16.38 -7.65 3.99
N ILE A 357 16.26 -6.35 3.73
CA ILE A 357 16.93 -5.70 2.58
C ILE A 357 18.44 -5.86 2.70
N ILE A 358 18.99 -5.56 3.87
CA ILE A 358 20.42 -5.67 4.16
C ILE A 358 20.92 -7.11 3.96
N SER A 359 20.14 -8.11 4.38
CA SER A 359 20.52 -9.52 4.20
C SER A 359 20.72 -9.90 2.73
N ILE A 360 19.86 -9.38 1.85
CA ILE A 360 19.93 -9.64 0.41
C ILE A 360 21.12 -8.88 -0.19
N SER A 361 21.31 -7.60 0.18
CA SER A 361 22.44 -6.81 -0.30
C SER A 361 23.79 -7.43 0.12
N ILE A 362 23.90 -7.93 1.36
CA ILE A 362 25.11 -8.63 1.83
C ILE A 362 25.36 -9.90 1.01
N SER A 363 24.33 -10.72 0.81
CA SER A 363 24.47 -11.94 0.00
C SER A 363 24.89 -11.62 -1.44
N ASN A 364 24.40 -10.53 -2.02
CA ASN A 364 24.79 -10.09 -3.36
C ASN A 364 26.24 -9.59 -3.42
N ALA A 365 26.68 -8.81 -2.42
CA ALA A 365 28.07 -8.37 -2.33
C ALA A 365 29.04 -9.55 -2.17
N GLU A 366 28.71 -10.53 -1.31
CA GLU A 366 29.49 -11.77 -1.17
C GLU A 366 29.53 -12.56 -2.48
N MET A 367 28.39 -12.69 -3.18
CA MET A 367 28.34 -13.35 -4.48
C MET A 367 29.18 -12.63 -5.52
N TYR A 368 29.10 -11.29 -5.58
CA TYR A 368 29.90 -10.48 -6.49
C TYR A 368 31.40 -10.62 -6.18
N GLU A 369 31.80 -10.58 -4.91
CA GLU A 369 33.16 -10.86 -4.50
C GLU A 369 33.60 -12.26 -4.90
N ASN A 370 32.75 -13.27 -4.74
CA ASN A 370 33.06 -14.64 -5.12
C ASN A 370 33.21 -14.78 -6.63
N VAL A 371 32.35 -14.14 -7.42
CA VAL A 371 32.46 -14.07 -8.89
C VAL A 371 33.74 -13.34 -9.29
N LYS A 372 34.05 -12.20 -8.66
CA LYS A 372 35.30 -11.45 -8.88
C LYS A 372 36.52 -12.31 -8.53
N LYS A 373 36.46 -13.04 -7.40
CA LYS A 373 37.48 -14.01 -7.01
C LYS A 373 37.59 -15.11 -8.07
N MET A 374 36.48 -15.62 -8.62
CA MET A 374 36.46 -16.65 -9.66
C MET A 374 36.91 -16.17 -11.04
N SER A 375 37.01 -14.85 -11.28
CA SER A 375 37.58 -14.31 -12.51
C SER A 375 39.04 -14.74 -12.66
N PHE A 376 39.44 -15.14 -13.86
CA PHE A 376 40.84 -15.41 -14.21
C PHE A 376 41.60 -14.16 -14.65
N THR A 377 40.92 -13.01 -14.71
CA THR A 377 41.47 -11.76 -15.25
C THR A 377 41.65 -10.72 -14.13
N ASP A 378 42.80 -10.05 -14.12
CA ASP A 378 43.10 -8.89 -13.30
C ASP A 378 42.36 -7.65 -13.83
N ALA A 379 41.54 -7.03 -12.98
CA ALA A 379 40.68 -5.93 -13.38
C ALA A 379 41.44 -4.64 -13.75
N MET A 380 42.68 -4.47 -13.26
CA MET A 380 43.47 -3.28 -13.57
C MET A 380 44.11 -3.39 -14.94
N THR A 381 44.79 -4.49 -15.22
CA THR A 381 45.64 -4.65 -16.42
C THR A 381 44.95 -5.43 -17.54
N SER A 382 43.78 -6.02 -17.28
CA SER A 382 43.10 -6.97 -18.18
C SER A 382 43.93 -8.22 -18.54
N LEU A 383 45.06 -8.42 -17.88
CA LEU A 383 45.87 -9.64 -17.99
C LEU A 383 45.27 -10.74 -17.12
N ASN A 384 45.79 -11.95 -17.29
CA ASN A 384 45.45 -13.05 -16.40
C ASN A 384 45.99 -12.78 -14.98
N ASN A 385 45.27 -13.22 -13.95
CA ASN A 385 45.72 -13.06 -12.56
C ASN A 385 46.56 -14.27 -12.10
N TYR A 386 47.09 -14.17 -10.86
CA TYR A 386 47.89 -15.23 -10.25
C TYR A 386 47.23 -16.62 -10.28
N ARG A 387 45.91 -16.71 -10.13
CA ARG A 387 45.21 -18.01 -10.12
C ARG A 387 45.21 -18.66 -11.50
N TYR A 388 44.97 -17.88 -12.54
CA TYR A 388 45.07 -18.38 -13.90
C TYR A 388 46.51 -18.79 -14.22
N PHE A 389 47.50 -17.98 -13.81
CA PHE A 389 48.92 -18.32 -13.91
C PHE A 389 49.22 -19.70 -13.30
N GLU A 390 48.81 -19.93 -12.05
CA GLU A 390 49.07 -21.19 -11.36
C GLU A 390 48.45 -22.37 -12.10
N THR A 391 47.17 -22.24 -12.45
CA THR A 391 46.41 -23.29 -13.15
C THR A 391 47.07 -23.61 -14.49
N ARG A 392 47.35 -22.57 -15.28
CA ARG A 392 47.88 -22.70 -16.63
C ARG A 392 49.31 -23.22 -16.66
N LEU A 393 50.18 -22.78 -15.73
CA LEU A 393 51.56 -23.27 -15.67
C LEU A 393 51.59 -24.76 -15.30
N ARG A 394 50.76 -25.21 -14.35
CA ARG A 394 50.65 -26.63 -14.00
C ARG A 394 50.18 -27.47 -15.19
N GLU A 395 49.20 -26.99 -15.95
CA GLU A 395 48.73 -27.64 -17.17
C GLU A 395 49.83 -27.76 -18.24
N GLU A 396 50.55 -26.66 -18.50
CA GLU A 396 51.60 -26.64 -19.52
C GLU A 396 52.81 -27.49 -19.13
N LEU A 397 53.19 -27.53 -17.84
CA LEU A 397 54.22 -28.45 -17.36
C LEU A 397 53.82 -29.93 -17.55
N ASN A 398 52.56 -30.27 -17.27
CA ASN A 398 52.05 -31.62 -17.49
C ASN A 398 51.97 -31.97 -18.99
N ARG A 399 51.63 -30.99 -19.83
CA ARG A 399 51.64 -31.14 -21.30
C ARG A 399 53.05 -31.36 -21.82
N ALA A 400 53.98 -30.54 -21.37
CA ALA A 400 55.38 -30.59 -21.76
C ALA A 400 56.04 -31.91 -21.36
N ARG A 401 55.77 -32.41 -20.14
CA ARG A 401 56.25 -33.72 -19.70
C ARG A 401 55.71 -34.88 -20.54
N ARG A 402 54.46 -34.80 -21.02
CA ARG A 402 53.87 -35.85 -21.87
C ARG A 402 54.40 -35.83 -23.30
N ASN A 403 54.72 -34.64 -23.81
CA ASN A 403 55.10 -34.45 -25.21
C ASN A 403 56.61 -34.30 -25.42
N ASP A 404 57.40 -34.40 -24.34
CA ASP A 404 58.85 -34.14 -24.34
C ASP A 404 59.20 -32.75 -24.92
N THR A 405 58.44 -31.74 -24.53
CA THR A 405 58.64 -30.34 -24.93
C THR A 405 59.11 -29.48 -23.76
N THR A 406 59.53 -28.25 -24.05
CA THR A 406 60.02 -27.27 -23.07
C THR A 406 58.92 -26.30 -22.64
N VAL A 407 59.08 -25.69 -21.45
CA VAL A 407 58.30 -24.53 -21.01
C VAL A 407 59.27 -23.56 -20.35
N SER A 408 59.38 -22.36 -20.91
CA SER A 408 60.11 -21.27 -20.27
C SER A 408 59.16 -20.43 -19.40
N LEU A 409 59.66 -19.94 -18.28
CA LEU A 409 58.98 -18.99 -17.41
C LEU A 409 59.81 -17.72 -17.30
N LEU A 410 59.20 -16.57 -17.53
CA LEU A 410 59.74 -15.25 -17.16
C LEU A 410 58.98 -14.69 -15.98
N MET A 411 59.71 -14.14 -15.01
CA MET A 411 59.19 -13.27 -13.98
C MET A 411 59.78 -11.87 -14.17
N LEU A 412 58.94 -10.86 -14.02
CA LEU A 412 59.27 -9.46 -14.27
C LEU A 412 58.78 -8.60 -13.12
N ASP A 413 59.48 -7.51 -12.86
CA ASP A 413 59.10 -6.50 -11.87
C ASP A 413 59.50 -5.11 -12.37
N ILE A 414 58.62 -4.13 -12.12
CA ILE A 414 58.86 -2.75 -12.53
C ILE A 414 59.87 -2.11 -11.57
N ASP A 415 61.00 -1.70 -12.12
CA ASP A 415 62.08 -1.12 -11.34
C ASP A 415 61.67 0.20 -10.71
N HIS A 416 61.85 0.32 -9.39
CA HIS A 416 61.55 1.53 -8.61
C HIS A 416 60.07 1.97 -8.66
N PHE A 417 59.13 1.07 -8.90
CA PHE A 417 57.71 1.43 -9.03
C PHE A 417 57.11 2.14 -7.80
N LYS A 418 57.55 1.76 -6.60
CA LYS A 418 57.20 2.50 -5.38
C LYS A 418 57.56 3.99 -5.45
N ASN A 419 58.76 4.34 -5.95
CA ASN A 419 59.17 5.73 -6.12
C ASN A 419 58.27 6.48 -7.12
N TYR A 420 57.87 5.81 -8.20
CA TYR A 420 56.92 6.36 -9.17
C TYR A 420 55.56 6.67 -8.52
N ASN A 421 55.02 5.74 -7.73
CA ASN A 421 53.77 5.93 -6.99
C ASN A 421 53.88 7.04 -5.93
N ASP A 422 54.96 7.05 -5.16
CA ASP A 422 55.16 8.03 -4.10
C ASP A 422 55.30 9.46 -4.68
N THR A 423 55.83 9.59 -5.90
CA THR A 423 56.05 10.89 -6.55
C THR A 423 54.83 11.39 -7.32
N LEU A 424 54.06 10.50 -7.95
CA LEU A 424 52.96 10.87 -8.88
C LEU A 424 51.56 10.47 -8.39
N GLY A 425 51.47 9.76 -7.27
CA GLY A 425 50.24 9.22 -6.72
C GLY A 425 49.82 7.90 -7.37
N HIS A 426 48.99 7.14 -6.67
CA HIS A 426 48.54 5.80 -7.08
C HIS A 426 47.83 5.78 -8.45
N GLN A 427 47.12 6.86 -8.82
CA GLN A 427 46.44 6.94 -10.12
C GLN A 427 47.42 6.86 -11.31
N ALA A 428 48.59 7.51 -11.20
CA ALA A 428 49.62 7.43 -12.22
C ALA A 428 50.24 6.02 -12.29
N GLY A 429 50.40 5.38 -11.12
CA GLY A 429 50.81 3.98 -11.01
C GLY A 429 49.88 3.01 -11.70
N ASP A 430 48.58 3.12 -11.43
CA ASP A 430 47.55 2.29 -12.04
C ASP A 430 47.57 2.38 -13.57
N GLU A 431 47.79 3.59 -14.11
CA GLU A 431 47.94 3.80 -15.54
C GLU A 431 49.23 3.17 -16.09
N ALA A 432 50.36 3.32 -15.39
CA ALA A 432 51.60 2.67 -15.77
C ALA A 432 51.47 1.13 -15.79
N LEU A 433 50.71 0.54 -14.85
CA LEU A 433 50.43 -0.89 -14.82
C LEU A 433 49.56 -1.34 -16.01
N ARG A 434 48.54 -0.56 -16.39
CA ARG A 434 47.72 -0.81 -17.59
C ARG A 434 48.57 -0.84 -18.85
N VAL A 435 49.39 0.19 -19.02
CA VAL A 435 50.31 0.34 -20.15
C VAL A 435 51.31 -0.82 -20.17
N MET A 436 51.88 -1.18 -19.01
CA MET A 436 52.76 -2.35 -18.89
C MET A 436 52.09 -3.62 -19.40
N GLY A 437 50.85 -3.88 -18.98
CA GLY A 437 50.09 -5.04 -19.45
C GLY A 437 49.93 -5.07 -20.97
N TRP A 438 49.63 -3.93 -21.58
CA TRP A 438 49.54 -3.79 -23.04
C TRP A 438 50.89 -4.03 -23.74
N ILE A 439 51.98 -3.45 -23.23
CA ILE A 439 53.33 -3.65 -23.78
C ILE A 439 53.69 -5.14 -23.75
N LEU A 440 53.52 -5.80 -22.60
CA LEU A 440 53.84 -7.21 -22.43
C LEU A 440 53.02 -8.10 -23.37
N ARG A 441 51.72 -7.86 -23.50
CA ARG A 441 50.88 -8.62 -24.43
C ARG A 441 51.30 -8.42 -25.89
N SER A 442 51.67 -7.19 -26.28
CA SER A 442 52.18 -6.89 -27.63
C SER A 442 53.57 -7.50 -27.93
N ALA A 443 54.29 -7.91 -26.88
CA ALA A 443 55.66 -8.38 -26.97
C ALA A 443 55.77 -9.91 -27.11
N VAL A 444 54.66 -10.64 -26.99
CA VAL A 444 54.62 -12.11 -26.98
C VAL A 444 53.65 -12.65 -28.04
N ARG A 445 53.67 -13.95 -28.28
CA ARG A 445 52.76 -14.64 -29.22
C ARG A 445 51.40 -14.89 -28.56
N ASP A 446 50.40 -15.24 -29.35
CA ASP A 446 49.07 -15.51 -28.81
C ASP A 446 49.03 -16.70 -27.84
N GLU A 447 49.86 -17.72 -28.11
CA GLU A 447 50.01 -18.93 -27.29
C GLU A 447 50.74 -18.67 -25.96
N ASP A 448 51.49 -17.56 -25.88
CA ASP A 448 52.19 -17.16 -24.67
C ASP A 448 51.20 -16.54 -23.67
N VAL A 449 51.34 -16.89 -22.39
CA VAL A 449 50.40 -16.46 -21.36
C VAL A 449 51.03 -15.39 -20.48
N VAL A 450 50.55 -14.16 -20.61
CA VAL A 450 50.96 -13.02 -19.78
C VAL A 450 50.02 -12.89 -18.59
N ASN A 451 50.58 -12.76 -17.40
CA ASN A 451 49.85 -12.69 -16.15
C ASN A 451 50.38 -11.55 -15.28
N ARG A 452 49.49 -10.90 -14.52
CA ARG A 452 49.87 -10.11 -13.37
C ARG A 452 50.04 -11.05 -12.18
N TYR A 453 51.28 -11.19 -11.73
CA TYR A 453 51.68 -12.11 -10.67
C TYR A 453 51.46 -11.49 -9.28
N GLY A 454 51.74 -10.20 -9.14
CA GLY A 454 51.62 -9.44 -7.88
C GLY A 454 51.27 -7.98 -8.11
N GLY A 455 51.56 -7.12 -7.13
CA GLY A 455 51.25 -5.69 -7.19
C GLY A 455 51.90 -4.99 -8.39
N GLU A 456 53.22 -5.11 -8.50
CA GLU A 456 54.06 -4.56 -9.58
C GLU A 456 54.81 -5.65 -10.37
N GLU A 457 54.45 -6.91 -10.13
CA GLU A 457 55.11 -8.10 -10.67
C GLU A 457 54.26 -8.77 -11.75
N PHE A 458 54.93 -9.22 -12.82
CA PHE A 458 54.32 -9.91 -13.95
C PHE A 458 55.02 -11.23 -14.21
N SER A 459 54.32 -12.16 -14.85
CA SER A 459 54.90 -13.43 -15.30
C SER A 459 54.43 -13.77 -16.71
N ILE A 460 55.30 -14.45 -17.45
CA ILE A 460 55.01 -14.92 -18.80
C ILE A 460 55.35 -16.40 -18.90
N ILE A 461 54.33 -17.21 -19.20
CA ILE A 461 54.48 -18.64 -19.50
C ILE A 461 54.68 -18.77 -21.01
N LEU A 462 55.74 -19.48 -21.41
CA LEU A 462 56.21 -19.57 -22.79
C LEU A 462 56.29 -21.05 -23.19
N PRO A 463 55.16 -21.67 -23.61
CA PRO A 463 55.14 -23.07 -24.03
C PRO A 463 56.01 -23.31 -25.26
N GLY A 464 56.82 -24.36 -25.24
CA GLY A 464 57.68 -24.76 -26.37
C GLY A 464 58.85 -23.81 -26.65
N LEU A 465 59.12 -22.84 -25.77
CA LEU A 465 60.27 -21.96 -25.91
C LEU A 465 61.48 -22.54 -25.20
N ASP A 466 62.54 -22.80 -25.97
CA ASP A 466 63.79 -23.32 -25.45
C ASP A 466 64.59 -22.28 -24.67
N LYS A 467 65.33 -22.77 -23.66
CA LYS A 467 66.23 -21.98 -22.82
C LYS A 467 67.21 -21.10 -23.60
N LYS A 468 67.66 -21.54 -24.78
CA LYS A 468 68.58 -20.79 -25.65
C LYS A 468 67.95 -19.55 -26.27
N VAL A 469 66.64 -19.57 -26.49
CA VAL A 469 65.89 -18.49 -27.16
C VAL A 469 65.28 -17.52 -26.13
N LEU A 470 65.05 -17.98 -24.90
CA LEU A 470 64.51 -17.19 -23.80
C LEU A 470 65.19 -15.81 -23.61
N PRO A 471 66.54 -15.68 -23.65
CA PRO A 471 67.20 -14.38 -23.49
C PRO A 471 66.81 -13.37 -24.58
N ILE A 472 66.56 -13.83 -25.80
CA ILE A 472 66.22 -12.96 -26.94
C ILE A 472 64.83 -12.35 -26.72
N LEU A 473 63.88 -13.15 -26.27
CA LEU A 473 62.53 -12.67 -25.96
C LEU A 473 62.54 -11.73 -24.75
N ALA A 474 63.27 -12.09 -23.70
CA ALA A 474 63.38 -11.27 -22.50
C ALA A 474 64.00 -9.89 -22.81
N GLU A 475 65.05 -9.85 -23.62
CA GLU A 475 65.67 -8.59 -24.04
C GLU A 475 64.73 -7.74 -24.90
N ARG A 476 63.97 -8.37 -25.80
CA ARG A 476 62.93 -7.66 -26.59
C ARG A 476 61.88 -7.01 -25.69
N ILE A 477 61.43 -7.71 -24.65
CA ILE A 477 60.47 -7.17 -23.69
C ILE A 477 61.09 -6.00 -22.93
N ARG A 478 62.30 -6.18 -22.41
CA ARG A 478 63.04 -5.14 -21.67
C ARG A 478 63.19 -3.86 -22.49
N GLN A 479 63.63 -3.98 -23.75
CA GLN A 479 63.79 -2.84 -24.68
C GLN A 479 62.47 -2.16 -24.96
N LYS A 480 61.40 -2.92 -25.27
CA LYS A 480 60.07 -2.33 -25.51
C LYS A 480 59.54 -1.53 -24.32
N VAL A 481 59.82 -1.97 -23.09
CA VAL A 481 59.42 -1.22 -21.90
C VAL A 481 60.26 0.04 -21.76
N GLU A 482 61.59 -0.06 -21.86
CA GLU A 482 62.50 1.08 -21.74
C GLU A 482 62.27 2.17 -22.81
N GLU A 483 61.90 1.76 -24.02
CA GLU A 483 61.62 2.67 -25.14
C GLU A 483 60.23 3.33 -25.07
N HIS A 484 59.31 2.80 -24.24
CA HIS A 484 57.95 3.32 -24.15
C HIS A 484 57.91 4.60 -23.30
N PRO A 485 57.32 5.71 -23.81
CA PRO A 485 57.28 6.96 -23.08
C PRO A 485 56.20 6.97 -21.98
N PHE A 486 56.58 6.64 -20.75
CA PHE A 486 55.65 6.68 -19.62
C PHE A 486 55.43 8.12 -19.09
N TYR A 487 54.26 8.36 -18.48
CA TYR A 487 53.89 9.68 -17.99
C TYR A 487 54.90 10.21 -16.95
N LYS A 488 55.53 11.35 -17.24
CA LYS A 488 56.54 12.00 -16.37
C LYS A 488 57.67 11.06 -15.90
N GLU A 489 58.08 10.09 -16.72
CA GLU A 489 59.13 9.13 -16.34
C GLU A 489 60.51 9.74 -16.07
N HIS A 490 60.80 10.93 -16.61
CA HIS A 490 62.06 11.66 -16.42
C HIS A 490 62.39 11.96 -14.95
N ILE A 491 61.43 11.84 -14.04
CA ILE A 491 61.64 12.01 -12.58
C ILE A 491 62.07 10.71 -11.88
N GLN A 492 62.10 9.58 -12.59
CA GLN A 492 62.53 8.29 -12.05
C GLN A 492 64.06 8.19 -11.95
N PRO A 493 64.59 7.33 -11.06
CA PRO A 493 65.98 6.93 -11.11
C PRO A 493 66.33 6.39 -12.49
N GLY A 494 67.27 7.04 -13.19
CA GLY A 494 67.64 6.70 -14.58
C GLY A 494 66.74 7.30 -15.66
N GLU A 495 65.87 8.26 -15.30
CA GLU A 495 65.02 9.05 -16.20
C GLU A 495 64.02 8.25 -17.05
N ARG A 496 63.84 6.96 -16.77
CA ARG A 496 62.94 6.05 -17.49
C ARG A 496 62.28 5.04 -16.55
N ILE A 497 61.10 4.56 -16.92
CA ILE A 497 60.55 3.34 -16.31
C ILE A 497 61.20 2.13 -16.99
N THR A 498 61.73 1.22 -16.17
CA THR A 498 62.42 0.01 -16.65
C THR A 498 61.92 -1.22 -15.91
N VAL A 499 62.30 -2.40 -16.39
CA VAL A 499 61.93 -3.68 -15.78
C VAL A 499 63.15 -4.56 -15.59
N SER A 500 63.18 -5.26 -14.46
CA SER A 500 64.09 -6.38 -14.24
C SER A 500 63.37 -7.67 -14.57
N LEU A 501 64.07 -8.61 -15.22
CA LEU A 501 63.53 -9.90 -15.64
C LEU A 501 64.39 -11.06 -15.13
N GLY A 502 63.74 -12.13 -14.71
CA GLY A 502 64.35 -13.42 -14.38
C GLY A 502 63.71 -14.53 -15.19
N GLY A 503 64.50 -15.49 -15.66
CA GLY A 503 63.98 -16.60 -16.46
C GLY A 503 64.52 -17.96 -16.06
N ALA A 504 63.67 -18.98 -16.17
CA ALA A 504 64.05 -20.38 -15.98
C ALA A 504 63.31 -21.27 -16.98
N ASN A 505 63.86 -22.46 -17.25
CA ASN A 505 63.31 -23.37 -18.27
C ASN A 505 63.07 -24.78 -17.72
N PHE A 506 61.87 -25.31 -17.94
CA PHE A 506 61.54 -26.73 -17.74
C PHE A 506 61.86 -27.54 -19.01
N PRO A 507 62.43 -28.76 -18.88
CA PRO A 507 62.80 -29.45 -17.64
C PRO A 507 64.25 -29.20 -17.16
N GLU A 508 65.03 -28.37 -17.87
CA GLU A 508 66.49 -28.23 -17.63
C GLU A 508 66.84 -27.66 -16.25
N ASP A 509 66.08 -26.66 -15.80
CA ASP A 509 66.31 -25.92 -14.55
C ASP A 509 65.45 -26.43 -13.40
N ALA A 510 64.29 -27.04 -13.70
CA ALA A 510 63.32 -27.47 -12.71
C ALA A 510 62.48 -28.66 -13.20
N ASP A 511 61.97 -29.46 -12.27
CA ASP A 511 61.12 -30.65 -12.53
C ASP A 511 59.65 -30.49 -12.11
N SER A 512 59.32 -29.37 -11.47
CA SER A 512 58.04 -29.10 -10.80
C SER A 512 57.68 -27.62 -10.86
N PHE A 513 56.39 -27.32 -10.65
CA PHE A 513 55.86 -25.95 -10.62
C PHE A 513 56.63 -25.07 -9.62
N ASP A 514 56.75 -25.51 -8.36
CA ASP A 514 57.34 -24.72 -7.30
C ASP A 514 58.81 -24.39 -7.58
N LYS A 515 59.59 -25.37 -8.04
CA LYS A 515 61.00 -25.16 -8.40
C LYS A 515 61.17 -24.24 -9.61
N LEU A 516 60.30 -24.33 -10.61
CA LEU A 516 60.43 -23.48 -11.80
C LEU A 516 60.18 -22.00 -11.45
N VAL A 517 59.15 -21.75 -10.64
CA VAL A 517 58.85 -20.41 -10.11
C VAL A 517 60.01 -19.92 -9.25
N GLU A 518 60.52 -20.76 -8.34
CA GLU A 518 61.68 -20.41 -7.50
C GLU A 518 62.91 -20.03 -8.33
N CYS A 519 63.24 -20.80 -9.37
CA CYS A 519 64.39 -20.53 -10.25
C CYS A 519 64.24 -19.20 -11.01
N ALA A 520 63.04 -18.91 -11.53
CA ALA A 520 62.76 -17.66 -12.22
C ALA A 520 62.84 -16.46 -11.26
N ASP A 521 62.32 -16.60 -10.05
CA ASP A 521 62.32 -15.55 -9.03
C ASP A 521 63.74 -15.27 -8.47
N VAL A 522 64.54 -16.32 -8.23
CA VAL A 522 65.97 -16.17 -7.88
C VAL A 522 66.71 -15.39 -8.97
N SER A 523 66.39 -15.64 -10.23
CA SER A 523 67.00 -14.95 -11.36
C SER A 523 66.54 -13.49 -11.46
N LEU A 524 65.26 -13.21 -11.17
CA LEU A 524 64.73 -11.85 -11.12
C LEU A 524 65.41 -11.04 -10.00
N TYR A 525 65.58 -11.66 -8.84
CA TYR A 525 66.32 -11.07 -7.73
C TYR A 525 67.77 -10.72 -8.12
N ALA A 526 68.45 -11.61 -8.83
CA ALA A 526 69.80 -11.37 -9.34
C ALA A 526 69.83 -10.17 -10.33
N SER A 527 68.83 -10.04 -11.19
CA SER A 527 68.68 -8.87 -12.07
C SER A 527 68.56 -7.56 -11.29
N LYS A 528 67.70 -7.54 -10.25
CA LYS A 528 67.53 -6.36 -9.39
C LYS A 528 68.82 -5.99 -8.66
N LYS A 529 69.58 -6.98 -8.16
CA LYS A 529 70.86 -6.74 -7.47
C LYS A 529 71.98 -6.29 -8.40
N ALA A 530 72.03 -6.81 -9.62
CA ALA A 530 73.09 -6.51 -10.56
C ALA A 530 72.94 -5.13 -11.24
N GLY A 531 72.02 -4.27 -10.80
CA GLY A 531 71.85 -2.91 -11.31
C GLY A 531 70.56 -2.69 -12.10
N ARG A 532 69.58 -3.61 -12.00
CA ARG A 532 68.24 -3.49 -12.61
C ARG A 532 68.27 -3.39 -14.14
N ASN A 533 67.12 -3.14 -14.76
CA ASN A 533 66.94 -2.97 -16.20
C ASN A 533 67.69 -4.02 -17.01
N ARG A 534 67.47 -5.29 -16.70
CA ARG A 534 68.19 -6.42 -17.31
C ARG A 534 67.45 -7.73 -17.16
N PHE A 535 67.89 -8.69 -17.97
CA PHE A 535 67.48 -10.08 -17.86
C PHE A 535 68.61 -10.94 -17.28
N THR A 536 68.25 -11.84 -16.36
CA THR A 536 69.14 -12.91 -15.88
C THR A 536 68.48 -14.26 -16.14
N LEU A 537 69.20 -15.15 -16.80
CA LEU A 537 68.82 -16.55 -16.97
C LEU A 537 69.31 -17.38 -15.78
N TYR A 538 68.45 -18.28 -15.29
CA TYR A 538 68.79 -19.14 -14.18
C TYR A 538 70.04 -19.98 -14.44
N LYS A 539 70.88 -20.07 -13.41
CA LYS A 539 72.04 -20.94 -13.30
C LYS A 539 72.06 -21.51 -11.89
N LYS A 540 72.48 -22.76 -11.73
CA LYS A 540 72.57 -23.44 -10.42
C LYS A 540 73.46 -22.72 -9.39
N SER A 541 74.35 -21.83 -9.83
CA SER A 541 75.18 -21.00 -8.96
C SER A 541 74.46 -19.79 -8.34
N LEU A 542 73.27 -19.44 -8.83
CA LEU A 542 72.49 -18.33 -8.31
C LEU A 542 71.73 -18.78 -7.06
N THR A 543 71.85 -18.02 -5.98
CA THR A 543 71.03 -18.20 -4.78
C THR A 543 70.49 -16.86 -4.31
N LYS A 544 69.38 -16.85 -3.56
CA LYS A 544 68.84 -15.64 -2.92
C LYS A 544 69.71 -15.13 -1.76
N LYS A 545 70.69 -15.92 -1.30
CA LYS A 545 71.66 -15.52 -0.26
C LYS A 545 72.86 -14.91 -0.95
N ASP A 546 72.83 -13.59 -1.11
CA ASP A 546 73.98 -12.67 -1.20
C ASP A 546 73.47 -11.28 -1.52
#